data_AF-A0A2H0KBS4-F1
#
_entry.id   AF-A0A2H0KBS4-F1
#
_cell.length_a   1.000
_cell.length_b   1.000
_cell.length_c   1.000
_cell.angle_alpha   90.00
_cell.angle_beta   90.00
_cell.angle_gamma   90.00
#
_symmetry.space_group_name_H-M   'P 1'
#
loop_
_entity.id
_entity.type
_entity.pdbx_description
1 polymer ?
#
loop_
_entity_poly.entity_id
_entity_poly.type
_entity_poly.pdbx_seq_one_letter_code
_entity_poly.pdbx_strand_id
1 'polypeptide(L)'
;MYRLLADCAMVLGVLFLPWWVVIILGSVFFMTFDSYYEFLFFALLSDVLFSVPLPRFGGFEAVHVTLGVVLFVSLFLIKKRVRV
;
A
#
# COMPACT_ATOMS: atom_id res chain seq x y z
N MET A 1 14.37 13.84 -5.25
CA MET A 1 15.09 13.08 -4.19
C MET A 1 14.16 12.52 -3.11
N TYR A 2 13.25 13.31 -2.50
CA TYR A 2 12.39 12.79 -1.42
C TYR A 2 11.47 11.61 -1.80
N ARG A 3 11.02 11.53 -3.07
CA ARG A 3 10.23 10.38 -3.57
C ARG A 3 11.01 9.06 -3.52
N LEU A 4 12.25 9.06 -4.03
CA LEU A 4 13.13 7.88 -3.98
C LEU A 4 13.38 7.38 -2.55
N LEU A 5 13.52 8.29 -1.58
CA LEU A 5 13.65 7.91 -0.18
C LEU A 5 12.38 7.25 0.37
N ALA A 6 11.20 7.76 -0.02
CA ALA A 6 9.92 7.16 0.35
C ALA A 6 9.74 5.78 -0.28
N ASP A 7 10.16 5.59 -1.53
CA ASP A 7 10.10 4.30 -2.21
C ASP A 7 11.07 3.29 -1.58
N CYS A 8 12.30 3.71 -1.25
CA CYS A 8 13.23 2.87 -0.49
C CYS A 8 12.67 2.50 0.89
N ALA A 9 12.07 3.46 1.60
CA ALA A 9 11.43 3.21 2.89
C ALA A 9 10.25 2.23 2.76
N MET A 10 9.50 2.31 1.66
CA MET A 10 8.43 1.38 1.34
C MET A 10 8.93 -0.03 1.06
N VAL A 11 9.96 -0.18 0.24
CA VAL A 11 10.58 -1.48 -0.05
C VAL A 11 11.06 -2.13 1.25
N LEU A 12 11.80 -1.39 2.07
CA LEU A 12 12.26 -1.88 3.37
C LEU A 12 11.09 -2.19 4.30
N GLY A 13 10.04 -1.38 4.25
CA GLY A 13 8.81 -1.60 5.02
C GLY A 13 8.13 -2.91 4.64
N VAL A 14 7.91 -3.17 3.36
CA VAL A 14 7.31 -4.43 2.87
C VAL A 14 8.13 -5.64 3.33
N LEU A 15 9.46 -5.53 3.33
CA LEU A 15 10.34 -6.65 3.69
C LEU A 15 10.46 -6.91 5.18
N PHE A 16 10.49 -5.86 6.00
CA PHE A 16 10.85 -5.98 7.42
C PHE A 16 9.73 -5.60 8.39
N LEU A 17 8.73 -4.84 7.95
CA LEU A 17 7.65 -4.37 8.81
C LEU A 17 6.38 -5.20 8.61
N PRO A 18 5.53 -5.30 9.64
CA PRO A 18 4.20 -5.86 9.49
C PRO A 18 3.37 -5.11 8.44
N TRP A 19 2.55 -5.83 7.68
CA TRP A 19 1.70 -5.31 6.60
C TRP A 19 0.84 -4.09 7.00
N TRP A 20 0.35 -4.04 8.23
CA TRP A 20 -0.44 -2.90 8.74
C TRP A 20 0.39 -1.63 8.90
N VAL A 21 1.68 -1.74 9.28
CA VAL A 21 2.59 -0.59 9.36
C VAL A 21 2.85 -0.03 7.97
N VAL A 22 3.09 -0.92 7.00
CA VAL A 22 3.35 -0.56 5.60
C VAL A 22 2.16 0.19 5.00
N ILE A 23 0.93 -0.25 5.30
CA ILE A 23 -0.30 0.43 4.88
C ILE A 23 -0.38 1.85 5.44
N ILE A 24 -0.09 2.04 6.73
CA ILE A 24 -0.14 3.36 7.36
C ILE A 24 0.93 4.26 6.72
N LEU A 25 2.16 3.75 6.57
CA LEU A 25 3.26 4.49 5.94
C LEU A 25 2.89 4.92 4.51
N GLY A 26 2.27 4.01 3.74
CA GLY A 26 1.82 4.28 2.38
C GLY A 26 0.71 5.29 2.28
N SER A 27 -0.21 5.26 3.24
CA SER A 27 -1.28 6.25 3.32
C SER A 27 -0.71 7.66 3.55
N VAL A 28 0.30 7.78 4.42
CA VAL A 28 1.00 9.06 4.69
C VAL A 28 1.75 9.55 3.44
N PHE A 29 2.49 8.66 2.77
CA PHE A 29 3.20 9.02 1.53
C PHE A 29 2.22 9.38 0.39
N PHE A 30 1.10 8.68 0.28
CA PHE A 30 0.06 8.99 -0.69
C PHE A 30 -0.53 10.40 -0.49
N MET A 31 -0.74 10.81 0.76
CA MET A 31 -1.20 12.17 1.06
C MET A 31 -0.13 13.22 0.74
N THR A 32 1.13 12.91 1.00
CA THR A 32 2.27 13.83 0.83
C THR A 32 2.64 14.05 -0.63
N PHE A 33 2.71 12.99 -1.44
CA PHE A 33 3.17 13.08 -2.84
C PHE A 33 2.02 13.16 -3.83
N ASP A 34 2.17 14.01 -4.85
CA ASP A 34 1.22 14.06 -5.96
C ASP A 34 1.37 12.84 -6.87
N SER A 35 0.29 12.05 -6.95
CA SER A 35 0.22 10.81 -7.74
C SER A 35 1.17 9.70 -7.29
N TYR A 36 0.97 9.18 -6.07
CA TYR A 36 1.73 8.06 -5.51
C TYR A 36 1.10 6.70 -5.86
N TYR A 37 1.25 6.27 -7.12
CA TYR A 37 0.75 4.97 -7.59
C TYR A 37 1.63 3.81 -7.14
N GLU A 38 2.86 4.09 -6.71
CA GLU A 38 3.84 3.14 -6.19
C GLU A 38 3.27 2.33 -5.03
N PHE A 39 2.34 2.91 -4.26
CA PHE A 39 1.58 2.21 -3.21
C PHE A 39 0.88 0.93 -3.69
N LEU A 40 0.25 0.96 -4.87
CA LEU A 40 -0.42 -0.22 -5.44
C LEU A 40 0.58 -1.28 -5.88
N PHE A 41 1.73 -0.83 -6.39
CA PHE A 41 2.82 -1.74 -6.75
C PHE A 41 3.38 -2.46 -5.52
N PHE A 42 3.52 -1.77 -4.38
CA PHE A 42 3.96 -2.38 -3.13
C PHE A 42 2.90 -3.32 -2.53
N ALA A 43 1.61 -3.01 -2.65
CA ALA A 43 0.54 -3.92 -2.27
C ALA A 43 0.58 -5.22 -3.10
N LEU A 44 0.86 -5.12 -4.41
CA LEU A 44 1.07 -6.26 -5.29
C LEU A 44 2.33 -7.04 -4.93
N LEU A 45 3.44 -6.36 -4.68
CA LEU A 45 4.68 -6.99 -4.24
C LEU A 45 4.48 -7.74 -2.93
N SER A 46 3.71 -7.19 -1.99
CA SER A 46 3.38 -7.83 -0.73
C SER A 46 2.58 -9.13 -0.93
N ASP A 47 1.60 -9.15 -1.83
CA ASP A 47 0.91 -10.40 -2.18
C ASP A 47 1.87 -11.39 -2.85
N VAL A 48 2.71 -10.97 -3.79
CA VAL A 48 3.69 -11.88 -4.42
C VAL A 48 4.69 -12.48 -3.43
N LEU A 49 5.12 -11.70 -2.43
CA LEU A 49 6.11 -12.14 -1.43
C LEU A 49 5.48 -12.97 -0.31
N PHE A 50 4.24 -12.67 0.08
CA PHE A 50 3.63 -13.19 1.30
C PHE A 50 2.25 -13.82 1.08
N SER A 51 1.86 -14.12 -0.17
CA SER A 51 0.62 -14.83 -0.49
C SER A 51 0.66 -16.23 0.11
N VAL A 52 0.14 -16.34 1.32
CA VAL A 52 -0.17 -17.63 1.94
C VAL A 52 -1.68 -17.77 1.86
N PRO A 53 -2.20 -18.83 1.21
CA PRO A 53 -3.64 -19.09 1.17
C PRO A 53 -4.13 -19.28 2.59
N LEU A 54 -4.79 -18.24 3.10
CA LEU A 54 -5.31 -18.20 4.45
C LEU A 54 -6.72 -18.84 4.42
N PRO A 55 -6.98 -19.91 5.22
CA PRO A 55 -8.29 -20.58 5.22
C PRO A 55 -9.46 -19.64 5.51
N ARG A 56 -9.21 -18.58 6.30
CA ARG A 56 -10.17 -17.51 6.61
C ARG A 56 -10.63 -16.69 5.41
N PHE A 57 -9.89 -16.71 4.29
CA PHE A 57 -10.23 -16.01 3.06
C PHE A 57 -10.64 -16.97 1.93
N GLY A 58 -11.01 -18.21 2.26
CA GLY A 58 -11.48 -19.19 1.27
C GLY A 58 -10.42 -19.58 0.24
N GLY A 59 -9.13 -19.43 0.57
CA GLY A 59 -8.03 -19.68 -0.37
C GLY A 59 -7.73 -18.51 -1.31
N PHE A 60 -8.30 -17.32 -1.08
CA PHE A 60 -7.98 -16.13 -1.87
C PHE A 60 -6.59 -15.59 -1.52
N GLU A 61 -5.73 -15.47 -2.53
CA GLU A 61 -4.31 -15.12 -2.38
C GLU A 61 -4.02 -13.62 -2.55
N ALA A 62 -4.87 -12.88 -3.26
CA ALA A 62 -4.66 -11.46 -3.61
C ALA A 62 -5.25 -10.48 -2.58
N VAL A 63 -5.08 -10.78 -1.30
CA VAL A 63 -5.71 -10.03 -0.20
C VAL A 63 -5.14 -8.62 -0.08
N HIS A 64 -3.81 -8.45 -0.15
CA HIS A 64 -3.16 -7.15 0.04
C HIS A 64 -3.39 -6.22 -1.15
N VAL A 65 -3.42 -6.73 -2.38
CA VAL A 65 -3.78 -5.98 -3.58
C VAL A 65 -5.20 -5.48 -3.48
N THR A 66 -6.15 -6.36 -3.13
CA THR A 66 -7.56 -5.99 -3.01
C THR A 66 -7.74 -4.91 -1.96
N LEU A 67 -7.12 -5.07 -0.80
CA LEU A 67 -7.14 -4.08 0.28
C LEU A 67 -6.43 -2.78 -0.12
N GLY A 68 -5.31 -2.88 -0.83
CA GLY A 68 -4.56 -1.75 -1.38
C GLY A 68 -5.38 -0.93 -2.38
N VAL A 69 -6.13 -1.58 -3.27
CA VAL A 69 -7.04 -0.89 -4.21
C VAL A 69 -8.15 -0.17 -3.47
N VAL A 70 -8.79 -0.82 -2.50
CA VAL A 70 -9.85 -0.20 -1.68
C VAL A 70 -9.31 1.03 -0.93
N LEU A 71 -8.13 0.91 -0.33
CA LEU A 71 -7.48 2.03 0.35
C LEU A 71 -7.09 3.14 -0.61
N PHE A 72 -6.52 2.80 -1.76
CA PHE A 72 -6.12 3.78 -2.78
C PHE A 72 -7.31 4.62 -3.22
N VAL A 73 -8.44 3.99 -3.54
CA VAL A 73 -9.68 4.70 -3.92
C VAL A 73 -10.17 5.58 -2.77
N SER A 74 -10.20 5.04 -1.55
CA SER A 74 -10.63 5.78 -0.35
C SER A 74 -9.77 7.02 -0.10
N LEU A 75 -8.44 6.86 -0.13
CA LEU A 75 -7.48 7.93 0.06
C LEU A 75 -7.53 8.94 -1.08
N PHE A 76 -7.72 8.50 -2.32
CA PHE A 76 -7.89 9.39 -3.46
C PHE A 76 -9.11 10.29 -3.30
N LEU A 77 -10.24 9.73 -2.87
CA LEU A 77 -11.46 10.50 -2.58
C LEU A 77 -11.24 11.47 -1.41
N ILE A 78 -10.59 11.05 -0.33
CA ILE A 78 -10.27 11.91 0.82
C ILE A 78 -9.33 13.04 0.39
N LYS A 79 -8.24 12.73 -0.31
CA LYS A 79 -7.26 13.71 -0.78
C LYS A 79 -7.90 14.74 -1.70
N LYS A 80 -8.81 14.30 -2.57
CA LYS A 80 -9.62 15.19 -3.42
C LYS A 80 -10.47 16.15 -2.59
N ARG A 81 -10.95 15.77 -1.40
CA ARG A 81 -11.74 16.61 -0.49
C ARG A 81 -10.89 17.55 0.37
N VAL A 82 -9.69 17.11 0.76
CA VAL A 82 -8.76 17.87 1.62
C VAL A 82 -8.01 18.96 0.84
N ARG A 83 -7.78 18.77 -0.46
CA ARG A 83 -7.16 19.77 -1.35
C ARG A 83 -8.15 20.69 -2.08
N VAL A 84 -9.43 20.65 -1.73
CA VAL A 84 -10.39 21.73 -2.10
C VAL A 84 -10.19 22.89 -1.13
#